data_AF-A0A942R1J6-F1
#
_entry.id   AF-A0A942R1J6-F1
#
_cell.length_a   1.000
_cell.length_b   1.000
_cell.length_c   1.000
_cell.angle_alpha   90.00
_cell.angle_beta   90.00
_cell.angle_gamma   90.00
#
_symmetry.space_group_name_H-M   'P 1'
#
loop_
_entity.id
_entity.type
_entity.pdbx_description
1 polymer ?
#
loop_
_entity_poly.entity_id
_entity_poly.type
_entity_poly.pdbx_seq_one_letter_code
_entity_poly.pdbx_strand_id
1 'polypeptide(L)'
;MKIIILIFLISVINLQAQTYQIKNHVVGSSATTVSNSDYNFRSTVGQSVIGKIQNIDNVIGSGFWYTLGKPADGIHIIYLNLGWNLISTYVEPEIAALENVFSDIEGNTVIVKNNSGQIYYPEFDINDIGDWDMKQAYQVYMSKEEMLTIPGEKVVPETTEITLSTGWNMLAYLRDNAMDIEIALATLVADDKLVIAKDNMGNVFYPAFDINMIGNMHPGQGYQIYLTSGATLFYPEN
;
A
#
# COMPACT_ATOMS: atom_id res chain seq x y z
N MET A 1 -46.24 28.94 41.89
CA MET A 1 -45.89 27.51 42.05
C MET A 1 -44.53 27.28 41.43
N LYS A 2 -43.63 26.67 42.21
CA LYS A 2 -42.24 26.23 41.99
C LYS A 2 -41.50 26.59 40.68
N ILE A 3 -40.33 27.19 40.94
CA ILE A 3 -39.18 27.48 40.09
C ILE A 3 -38.64 26.23 39.38
N ILE A 4 -38.31 26.35 38.09
CA ILE A 4 -37.26 25.57 37.43
C ILE A 4 -36.36 26.57 36.70
N ILE A 5 -35.18 26.80 37.25
CA ILE A 5 -34.10 27.54 36.62
C ILE A 5 -33.30 26.51 35.81
N LEU A 6 -33.37 26.60 34.49
CA LEU A 6 -32.54 25.81 33.58
C LEU A 6 -31.33 26.66 33.22
N ILE A 7 -30.21 26.46 33.93
CA ILE A 7 -28.93 27.06 33.55
C ILE A 7 -28.34 26.22 32.42
N PHE A 8 -28.41 26.72 31.20
CA PHE A 8 -27.58 26.22 30.10
C PHE A 8 -26.16 26.74 30.29
N LEU A 9 -25.22 25.86 30.66
CA LEU A 9 -23.79 26.11 30.49
C LEU A 9 -23.51 26.09 28.97
N ILE A 10 -23.39 27.26 28.35
CA ILE A 10 -22.86 27.39 26.99
C ILE A 10 -21.33 27.37 27.12
N SER A 11 -20.73 26.19 26.89
CA SER A 11 -19.29 26.10 26.64
C SER A 11 -18.99 26.76 25.30
N VAL A 12 -18.24 27.87 25.32
CA VAL A 12 -17.72 28.52 24.11
C VAL A 12 -16.64 27.62 23.52
N ILE A 13 -16.97 26.86 22.49
CA ILE A 13 -15.97 26.19 21.65
C ILE A 13 -15.46 27.25 20.67
N ASN A 14 -14.24 27.74 20.87
CA ASN A 14 -13.55 28.52 19.85
C ASN A 14 -13.19 27.57 18.70
N LEU A 15 -14.07 27.46 17.69
CA LEU A 15 -13.65 26.96 16.38
C LEU A 15 -12.81 28.06 15.73
N GLN A 16 -11.48 27.93 15.78
CA GLN A 16 -10.64 28.65 14.82
C GLN A 16 -10.83 27.98 13.47
N ALA A 17 -11.56 28.64 12.57
CA ALA A 17 -11.56 28.29 11.16
C ALA A 17 -10.14 28.50 10.62
N GLN A 18 -9.45 27.42 10.28
CA GLN A 18 -8.18 27.49 9.57
C GLN A 18 -8.49 27.78 8.10
N THR A 19 -8.32 29.03 7.69
CA THR A 19 -8.52 29.45 6.30
C THR A 19 -7.30 29.04 5.48
N TYR A 20 -7.43 27.98 4.68
CA TYR A 20 -6.42 27.59 3.70
C TYR A 20 -6.58 28.47 2.46
N GLN A 21 -5.58 29.30 2.15
CA GLN A 21 -5.53 30.04 0.89
C GLN A 21 -4.97 29.11 -0.20
N ILE A 22 -5.73 28.91 -1.27
CA ILE A 22 -5.26 28.21 -2.46
C ILE A 22 -4.21 29.10 -3.13
N LYS A 23 -2.95 28.66 -3.15
CA LYS A 23 -1.89 29.36 -3.86
C LYS A 23 -2.04 29.12 -5.36
N ASN A 24 -2.03 30.18 -6.16
CA ASN A 24 -2.12 30.06 -7.60
C ASN A 24 -0.79 29.51 -8.15
N HIS A 25 -0.86 28.43 -8.92
CA HIS A 25 0.30 27.87 -9.60
C HIS A 25 0.55 28.64 -10.91
N VAL A 26 1.77 29.14 -11.09
CA VAL A 26 2.22 29.73 -12.37
C VAL A 26 3.16 28.74 -13.03
N VAL A 27 2.74 28.17 -14.16
CA VAL A 27 3.54 27.24 -14.97
C VAL A 27 4.00 27.95 -16.22
N GLY A 28 5.30 27.91 -16.52
CA GLY A 28 5.87 28.42 -17.77
C GLY A 28 6.69 27.33 -18.46
N SER A 29 6.49 27.16 -19.77
CA SER A 29 7.42 26.41 -20.61
C SER A 29 8.59 27.30 -21.05
N SER A 30 9.71 26.67 -21.39
CA SER A 30 10.94 27.36 -21.83
C SER A 30 10.64 28.43 -22.89
N ALA A 31 11.19 29.63 -22.66
CA ALA A 31 11.12 30.83 -23.50
C ALA A 31 9.80 31.62 -23.55
N THR A 32 8.91 31.46 -22.57
CA THR A 32 7.75 32.35 -22.40
C THR A 32 7.85 33.21 -21.14
N THR A 33 7.65 34.52 -21.31
CA THR A 33 7.46 35.45 -20.18
C THR A 33 6.08 35.23 -19.60
N VAL A 34 6.00 34.77 -18.35
CA VAL A 34 4.74 34.78 -17.59
C VAL A 34 4.84 35.86 -16.54
N SER A 35 3.87 36.77 -16.53
CA SER A 35 3.79 37.88 -15.58
C SER A 35 2.37 38.01 -15.05
N ASN A 36 2.24 38.36 -13.77
CA ASN A 36 1.04 38.93 -13.19
C ASN A 36 1.38 40.30 -12.57
N SER A 37 0.44 40.90 -11.82
CA SER A 37 0.66 42.21 -11.18
C SER A 37 1.84 42.24 -10.20
N ASP A 38 2.29 41.08 -9.73
CA ASP A 38 3.20 40.96 -8.59
C ASP A 38 4.60 40.46 -9.00
N TYR A 39 4.75 39.89 -10.22
CA TYR A 39 6.01 39.31 -10.69
C TYR A 39 6.27 39.48 -12.18
N ASN A 40 7.55 39.71 -12.52
CA ASN A 40 8.08 39.66 -13.89
C ASN A 40 9.31 38.73 -13.90
N PHE A 41 9.24 37.64 -14.67
CA PHE A 41 10.33 36.68 -14.78
C PHE A 41 10.97 36.73 -16.18
N ARG A 42 12.30 36.70 -16.22
CA ARG A 42 13.09 36.59 -17.45
C ARG A 42 14.10 35.46 -17.30
N SER A 43 13.99 34.43 -18.12
CA SER A 43 15.05 33.43 -18.31
C SER A 43 15.63 33.52 -19.72
N THR A 44 16.94 33.36 -19.85
CA THR A 44 17.61 33.10 -21.11
C THR A 44 17.63 31.59 -21.40
N VAL A 45 17.57 31.22 -22.68
CA VAL A 45 17.69 29.82 -23.11
C VAL A 45 19.05 29.27 -22.66
N GLY A 46 19.05 28.14 -21.94
CA GLY A 46 20.27 27.42 -21.56
C GLY A 46 20.83 27.69 -20.16
N GLN A 47 20.17 28.50 -19.31
CA GLN A 47 20.50 28.55 -17.87
C GLN A 47 19.44 27.81 -17.06
N SER A 48 19.82 26.69 -16.43
CA SER A 48 18.98 26.02 -15.45
C SER A 48 18.91 26.87 -14.18
N VAL A 49 17.75 27.48 -13.92
CA VAL A 49 17.44 27.99 -12.59
C VAL A 49 16.83 26.83 -11.81
N ILE A 50 17.61 26.24 -10.91
CA ILE A 50 17.13 25.25 -9.93
C ILE A 50 16.95 26.00 -8.61
N GLY A 51 15.71 26.19 -8.18
CA GLY A 51 15.44 26.85 -6.90
C GLY A 51 13.96 27.04 -6.62
N LYS A 52 13.60 27.01 -5.33
CA LYS A 52 12.27 27.35 -4.84
C LYS A 52 12.26 28.83 -4.47
N ILE A 53 11.54 29.65 -5.21
CA ILE A 53 11.22 31.02 -4.80
C ILE A 53 9.79 31.00 -4.28
N GLN A 54 9.63 31.26 -2.98
CA GLN A 54 8.35 31.24 -2.29
C GLN A 54 8.09 32.58 -1.60
N ASN A 55 6.86 33.06 -1.66
CA ASN A 55 6.35 34.07 -0.75
C ASN A 55 5.03 33.58 -0.11
N ILE A 56 4.37 34.46 0.64
CA ILE A 56 3.12 34.14 1.36
C ILE A 56 2.06 33.60 0.39
N ASP A 57 1.98 34.10 -0.85
CA ASP A 57 0.87 33.83 -1.76
C ASP A 57 1.21 32.90 -2.94
N ASN A 58 2.50 32.75 -3.29
CA ASN A 58 2.92 32.06 -4.50
C ASN A 58 4.13 31.14 -4.28
N VAL A 59 4.18 30.05 -5.05
CA VAL A 59 5.34 29.16 -5.18
C VAL A 59 5.64 29.03 -6.67
N ILE A 60 6.87 29.34 -7.06
CA ILE A 60 7.34 29.18 -8.44
C ILE A 60 8.24 27.94 -8.50
N GLY A 61 8.01 27.08 -9.49
CA GLY A 61 8.92 26.01 -9.83
C GLY A 61 9.36 26.12 -11.29
N SER A 62 10.67 26.11 -11.53
CA SER A 62 11.28 26.05 -12.86
C SER A 62 12.24 24.86 -12.95
N GLY A 63 12.17 24.09 -14.04
CA GLY A 63 13.04 22.94 -14.28
C GLY A 63 12.44 21.90 -15.22
N PHE A 64 13.23 20.90 -15.60
CA PHE A 64 12.72 19.65 -16.16
C PHE A 64 12.07 18.86 -15.03
N TRP A 65 10.75 18.80 -15.01
CA TRP A 65 10.02 17.94 -14.08
C TRP A 65 10.06 16.53 -14.64
N TYR A 66 11.00 15.72 -14.18
CA TYR A 66 10.68 14.32 -13.99
C TYR A 66 9.72 14.27 -12.80
N THR A 67 8.51 13.74 -13.00
CA THR A 67 7.72 13.21 -11.89
C THR A 67 8.55 12.07 -11.29
N LEU A 68 9.41 12.41 -10.31
CA LEU A 68 9.67 11.47 -9.23
C LEU A 68 8.27 11.05 -8.74
N GLY A 69 8.05 9.76 -8.58
CA GLY A 69 6.82 9.25 -7.99
C GLY A 69 6.51 10.04 -6.74
N LYS A 70 5.22 10.14 -6.39
CA LYS A 70 4.83 10.73 -5.11
C LYS A 70 5.77 10.15 -4.04
N PRO A 71 6.46 10.98 -3.24
CA PRO A 71 7.44 10.47 -2.30
C PRO A 71 6.79 9.38 -1.46
N ALA A 72 7.43 8.21 -1.40
CA ALA A 72 6.93 7.07 -0.65
C ALA A 72 6.53 7.51 0.77
N ASP A 73 5.22 7.47 1.05
CA ASP A 73 4.66 7.82 2.36
C ASP A 73 4.71 6.59 3.31
N GLY A 74 5.12 5.44 2.79
CA GLY A 74 5.38 4.23 3.54
C GLY A 74 6.60 3.48 3.00
N ILE A 75 7.37 2.88 3.92
CA ILE A 75 8.33 1.83 3.60
C ILE A 75 7.86 0.59 4.36
N HIS A 76 7.70 -0.52 3.66
CA HIS A 76 7.44 -1.81 4.26
C HIS A 76 8.70 -2.67 4.21
N ILE A 77 9.13 -3.16 5.38
CA ILE A 77 10.26 -4.07 5.52
C ILE A 77 9.71 -5.46 5.83
N ILE A 78 10.02 -6.43 4.99
CA ILE A 78 9.61 -7.83 5.15
C ILE A 78 10.86 -8.67 5.40
N TYR A 79 10.86 -9.41 6.51
CA TYR A 79 11.95 -10.34 6.84
C TYR A 79 11.69 -11.68 6.16
N LEU A 80 12.60 -12.10 5.27
CA LEU A 80 12.53 -13.36 4.55
C LEU A 80 13.48 -14.37 5.17
N ASN A 81 12.97 -15.56 5.47
CA ASN A 81 13.76 -16.68 5.98
C ASN A 81 14.38 -17.48 4.84
N LEU A 82 15.39 -18.29 5.14
CA LEU A 82 15.90 -19.31 4.22
C LEU A 82 14.76 -20.27 3.81
N GLY A 83 14.67 -20.56 2.51
CA GLY A 83 13.65 -21.45 1.96
C GLY A 83 12.36 -20.71 1.60
N TRP A 84 11.22 -21.38 1.72
CA TRP A 84 9.91 -20.85 1.30
C TRP A 84 9.35 -19.83 2.29
N ASN A 85 8.93 -18.69 1.74
CA ASN A 85 8.19 -17.65 2.40
C ASN A 85 6.89 -17.41 1.62
N LEU A 86 5.82 -17.06 2.33
CA LEU A 86 4.57 -16.61 1.74
C LEU A 86 4.33 -15.19 2.23
N ILE A 87 4.46 -14.23 1.33
CA ILE A 87 4.53 -12.81 1.68
C ILE A 87 3.48 -11.98 0.96
N SER A 88 3.15 -10.84 1.54
CA SER A 88 2.40 -9.77 0.88
C SER A 88 2.83 -8.42 1.44
N THR A 89 2.35 -7.34 0.84
CA THR A 89 2.66 -5.98 1.28
C THR A 89 1.38 -5.17 1.51
N TYR A 90 1.42 -4.26 2.49
CA TYR A 90 0.37 -3.26 2.71
C TYR A 90 0.67 -1.92 2.02
N VAL A 91 1.73 -1.85 1.21
CA VAL A 91 2.05 -0.67 0.40
C VAL A 91 1.95 -0.98 -1.09
N GLU A 92 1.42 -0.05 -1.87
CA GLU A 92 1.53 -0.04 -3.32
C GLU A 92 2.95 0.41 -3.69
N PRO A 93 3.80 -0.43 -4.31
CA PRO A 93 5.18 -0.08 -4.60
C PRO A 93 5.27 1.15 -5.53
N GLU A 94 6.26 2.03 -5.31
CA GLU A 94 6.48 3.18 -6.20
C GLU A 94 6.82 2.72 -7.63
N ILE A 95 7.56 1.61 -7.74
CA ILE A 95 7.85 0.91 -8.99
C ILE A 95 7.45 -0.56 -8.80
N ALA A 96 6.34 -0.97 -9.41
CA ALA A 96 5.75 -2.28 -9.18
C ALA A 96 6.50 -3.43 -9.88
N ALA A 97 7.29 -3.18 -10.92
CA ALA A 97 8.02 -4.22 -11.65
C ALA A 97 8.82 -5.12 -10.69
N LEU A 98 8.65 -6.45 -10.77
CA LEU A 98 9.29 -7.37 -9.81
C LEU A 98 10.82 -7.27 -9.79
N GLU A 99 11.43 -6.99 -10.94
CA GLU A 99 12.87 -6.75 -11.05
C GLU A 99 13.31 -5.57 -10.16
N ASN A 100 12.48 -4.54 -10.02
CA ASN A 100 12.73 -3.41 -9.14
C ASN A 100 12.38 -3.72 -7.67
N VAL A 101 11.30 -4.44 -7.42
CA VAL A 101 10.91 -4.81 -6.04
C VAL A 101 11.98 -5.69 -5.40
N PHE A 102 12.56 -6.63 -6.14
CA PHE A 102 13.53 -7.59 -5.62
C PHE A 102 15.00 -7.18 -5.85
N SER A 103 15.28 -6.02 -6.45
CA SER A 103 16.64 -5.64 -6.89
C SER A 103 17.69 -5.71 -5.77
N ASP A 104 17.32 -5.32 -4.56
CA ASP A 104 18.24 -5.27 -3.41
C ASP A 104 18.60 -6.67 -2.88
N ILE A 105 17.77 -7.67 -3.15
CA ILE A 105 17.90 -9.05 -2.66
C ILE A 105 17.94 -10.08 -3.79
N GLU A 106 18.13 -9.63 -5.03
CA GLU A 106 18.06 -10.46 -6.24
C GLU A 106 19.04 -11.64 -6.16
N GLY A 107 20.27 -11.39 -5.71
CA GLY A 107 21.31 -12.42 -5.57
C GLY A 107 20.98 -13.56 -4.60
N ASN A 108 19.98 -13.38 -3.73
CA ASN A 108 19.51 -14.42 -2.79
C ASN A 108 18.08 -14.90 -3.09
N THR A 109 17.43 -14.34 -4.12
CA THR A 109 16.08 -14.70 -4.54
C THR A 109 16.15 -15.77 -5.62
N VAL A 110 15.72 -17.00 -5.32
CA VAL A 110 15.79 -18.11 -6.28
C VAL A 110 14.59 -18.09 -7.21
N ILE A 111 13.39 -18.06 -6.64
CA ILE A 111 12.15 -18.08 -7.43
C ILE A 111 11.01 -17.44 -6.66
N VAL A 112 10.22 -16.63 -7.37
CA VAL A 112 8.96 -16.04 -6.89
C VAL A 112 7.81 -16.62 -7.70
N LYS A 113 6.67 -16.89 -7.06
CA LYS A 113 5.45 -17.36 -7.72
C LYS A 113 4.25 -16.54 -7.28
N ASN A 114 3.41 -16.17 -8.24
CA ASN A 114 2.13 -15.51 -7.97
C ASN A 114 0.97 -16.52 -7.86
N ASN A 115 -0.23 -16.02 -7.59
CA ASN A 115 -1.44 -16.83 -7.46
C ASN A 115 -1.79 -17.67 -8.70
N SER A 116 -1.47 -17.17 -9.90
CA SER A 116 -1.70 -17.83 -11.18
C SER A 116 -0.64 -18.88 -11.52
N GLY A 117 0.40 -19.02 -10.69
CA GLY A 117 1.53 -19.93 -10.93
C GLY A 117 2.57 -19.41 -11.93
N GLN A 118 2.47 -18.14 -12.35
CA GLN A 118 3.54 -17.47 -13.10
C GLN A 118 4.74 -17.25 -12.18
N ILE A 119 5.93 -17.19 -12.77
CA ILE A 119 7.18 -17.19 -12.03
C ILE A 119 8.05 -15.97 -12.35
N TYR A 120 8.84 -15.58 -11.37
CA TYR A 120 10.00 -14.73 -11.55
C TYR A 120 11.23 -15.50 -11.05
N TYR A 121 12.20 -15.70 -11.93
CA TYR A 121 13.43 -16.47 -11.69
C TYR A 121 14.62 -15.64 -12.20
N PRO A 122 15.25 -14.82 -11.33
CA PRO A 122 16.31 -13.88 -11.72
C PRO A 122 17.50 -14.54 -12.41
N GLU A 123 18.00 -15.67 -11.88
CA GLU A 123 19.18 -16.37 -12.41
C GLU A 123 19.05 -16.77 -13.89
N PHE A 124 17.81 -16.95 -14.37
CA PHE A 124 17.51 -17.33 -15.75
C PHE A 124 16.88 -16.19 -16.56
N ASP A 125 16.85 -14.96 -16.03
CA ASP A 125 16.21 -13.80 -16.64
C ASP A 125 14.73 -14.05 -17.02
N ILE A 126 14.00 -14.82 -16.19
CA ILE A 126 12.58 -15.13 -16.41
C ILE A 126 11.71 -14.23 -15.53
N ASN A 127 10.79 -13.50 -16.15
CA ASN A 127 9.78 -12.71 -15.46
C ASN A 127 8.41 -12.84 -16.16
N ASP A 128 7.68 -13.90 -15.85
CA ASP A 128 6.33 -14.14 -16.37
C ASP A 128 5.24 -13.43 -15.56
N ILE A 129 5.58 -12.88 -14.39
CA ILE A 129 4.64 -12.19 -13.49
C ILE A 129 4.49 -10.72 -13.91
N GLY A 130 5.59 -10.02 -14.23
CA GLY A 130 5.59 -8.61 -14.60
C GLY A 130 5.65 -7.68 -13.39
N ASP A 131 4.51 -7.09 -13.04
CA ASP A 131 4.36 -6.13 -11.95
C ASP A 131 3.82 -6.80 -10.68
N TRP A 132 4.27 -6.31 -9.53
CA TRP A 132 3.72 -6.63 -8.21
C TRP A 132 2.30 -6.07 -8.09
N ASP A 133 1.32 -6.96 -7.96
CA ASP A 133 -0.04 -6.65 -7.50
C ASP A 133 -0.12 -6.79 -5.97
N MET A 134 -0.45 -5.69 -5.25
CA MET A 134 -0.58 -5.69 -3.79
C MET A 134 -1.79 -6.46 -3.26
N LYS A 135 -2.76 -6.82 -4.12
CA LYS A 135 -3.98 -7.55 -3.74
C LYS A 135 -3.79 -9.06 -3.66
N GLN A 136 -2.64 -9.58 -4.09
CA GLN A 136 -2.28 -11.00 -3.98
C GLN A 136 -1.00 -11.20 -3.16
N ALA A 137 -0.86 -12.40 -2.61
CA ALA A 137 0.39 -12.84 -1.99
C ALA A 137 1.32 -13.53 -3.00
N TYR A 138 2.58 -13.68 -2.61
CA TYR A 138 3.63 -14.30 -3.41
C TYR A 138 4.38 -15.35 -2.58
N GLN A 139 4.69 -16.48 -3.22
CA GLN A 139 5.60 -17.47 -2.67
C GLN A 139 7.01 -17.12 -3.13
N VAL A 140 7.92 -16.95 -2.19
CA VAL A 140 9.31 -16.57 -2.45
C VAL A 140 10.22 -17.64 -1.85
N TYR A 141 11.06 -18.26 -2.68
CA TYR A 141 12.11 -19.15 -2.22
C TYR A 141 13.44 -18.40 -2.15
N MET A 142 14.01 -18.31 -0.96
CA MET A 142 15.29 -17.66 -0.70
C MET A 142 16.41 -18.67 -0.50
N SER A 143 17.59 -18.37 -1.03
CA SER A 143 18.83 -19.13 -0.78
C SER A 143 19.55 -18.69 0.50
N LYS A 144 19.15 -17.54 1.06
CA LYS A 144 19.66 -16.97 2.32
C LYS A 144 18.60 -16.03 2.91
N GLU A 145 18.60 -15.91 4.25
CA GLU A 145 17.79 -14.91 4.95
C GLU A 145 18.16 -13.48 4.51
N GLU A 146 17.15 -12.65 4.26
CA GLU A 146 17.32 -11.26 3.79
C GLU A 146 16.15 -10.36 4.26
N MET A 147 16.35 -9.05 4.13
CA MET A 147 15.30 -8.05 4.34
C MET A 147 14.88 -7.43 3.02
N LEU A 148 13.64 -7.68 2.61
CA LEU A 148 13.03 -7.04 1.44
C LEU A 148 12.47 -5.68 1.86
N THR A 149 12.91 -4.60 1.21
CA THR A 149 12.46 -3.23 1.48
C THR A 149 11.63 -2.73 0.31
N ILE A 150 10.36 -2.43 0.55
CA ILE A 150 9.41 -1.98 -0.48
C ILE A 150 8.96 -0.55 -0.14
N PRO A 151 9.52 0.49 -0.80
CA PRO A 151 9.00 1.84 -0.71
C PRO A 151 7.71 1.96 -1.52
N GLY A 152 6.73 2.68 -0.98
CA GLY A 152 5.44 2.83 -1.64
C GLY A 152 4.45 3.71 -0.88
N GLU A 153 3.21 3.68 -1.33
CA GLU A 153 2.09 4.33 -0.64
C GLU A 153 1.34 3.32 0.20
N LYS A 154 1.01 3.66 1.44
CA LYS A 154 0.16 2.80 2.27
C LYS A 154 -1.21 2.61 1.62
N VAL A 155 -1.61 1.35 1.52
CA VAL A 155 -2.94 0.95 1.08
C VAL A 155 -3.94 1.28 2.18
N VAL A 156 -5.14 1.72 1.79
CA VAL A 156 -6.28 1.95 2.69
C VAL A 156 -7.15 0.70 2.69
N PRO A 157 -7.05 -0.20 3.69
CA PRO A 157 -7.59 -1.56 3.61
C PRO A 157 -9.11 -1.61 3.48
N GLU A 158 -9.82 -0.67 4.10
CA GLU A 158 -11.28 -0.57 4.13
C GLU A 158 -11.91 -0.07 2.82
N THR A 159 -11.10 0.48 1.92
CA THR A 159 -11.56 0.92 0.58
C THR A 159 -10.90 0.14 -0.56
N THR A 160 -10.00 -0.78 -0.24
CA THR A 160 -9.27 -1.58 -1.23
C THR A 160 -9.94 -2.94 -1.40
N GLU A 161 -10.54 -3.14 -2.57
CA GLU A 161 -11.18 -4.40 -2.92
C GLU A 161 -10.17 -5.48 -3.33
N ILE A 162 -10.24 -6.66 -2.71
CA ILE A 162 -9.59 -7.89 -3.18
C ILE A 162 -10.64 -8.83 -3.79
N THR A 163 -10.51 -9.12 -5.08
CA THR A 163 -11.35 -10.11 -5.77
C THR A 163 -10.73 -11.50 -5.67
N LEU A 164 -11.50 -12.47 -5.18
CA LEU A 164 -11.05 -13.84 -4.93
C LEU A 164 -11.86 -14.81 -5.81
N SER A 165 -11.16 -15.77 -6.40
CA SER A 165 -11.76 -16.79 -7.26
C SER A 165 -12.23 -18.00 -6.45
N THR A 166 -13.11 -18.81 -7.05
CA THR A 166 -13.43 -20.13 -6.49
C THR A 166 -12.18 -21.01 -6.45
N GLY A 167 -11.99 -21.77 -5.38
CA GLY A 167 -10.83 -22.63 -5.19
C GLY A 167 -9.70 -21.94 -4.40
N TRP A 168 -8.45 -22.34 -4.68
CA TRP A 168 -7.26 -21.80 -3.99
C TRP A 168 -6.93 -20.38 -4.44
N ASN A 169 -6.64 -19.52 -3.46
CA ASN A 169 -6.13 -18.16 -3.67
C ASN A 169 -4.94 -17.90 -2.74
N MET A 170 -4.00 -17.10 -3.20
CA MET A 170 -2.91 -16.51 -2.41
C MET A 170 -3.33 -15.09 -2.02
N LEU A 171 -3.86 -14.96 -0.81
CA LEU A 171 -4.43 -13.75 -0.27
C LEU A 171 -3.36 -12.85 0.37
N ALA A 172 -3.33 -11.57 -0.03
CA ALA A 172 -2.56 -10.53 0.64
C ALA A 172 -3.24 -10.06 1.93
N TYR A 173 -2.44 -9.73 2.94
CA TYR A 173 -2.89 -8.98 4.11
C TYR A 173 -2.49 -7.50 3.98
N LEU A 174 -3.50 -6.63 3.86
CA LEU A 174 -3.33 -5.21 3.51
C LEU A 174 -3.24 -4.27 4.71
N ARG A 175 -3.48 -4.75 5.94
CA ARG A 175 -3.36 -3.90 7.14
C ARG A 175 -1.91 -3.77 7.58
N ASP A 176 -1.59 -2.65 8.24
CA ASP A 176 -0.24 -2.36 8.75
C ASP A 176 -0.02 -2.76 10.21
N ASN A 177 -1.04 -3.34 10.84
CA ASN A 177 -1.05 -3.94 12.16
C ASN A 177 -1.70 -5.33 12.15
N ALA A 178 -1.44 -6.15 13.17
CA ALA A 178 -2.00 -7.48 13.26
C ALA A 178 -3.53 -7.46 13.55
N MET A 179 -4.26 -8.48 13.09
CA MET A 179 -5.70 -8.66 13.33
C MET A 179 -6.04 -10.13 13.47
N ASP A 180 -6.98 -10.47 14.34
CA ASP A 180 -7.52 -11.82 14.43
C ASP A 180 -8.10 -12.25 13.07
N ILE A 181 -7.72 -13.43 12.58
CA ILE A 181 -8.19 -13.97 11.31
C ILE A 181 -9.71 -14.12 11.24
N GLU A 182 -10.37 -14.38 12.38
CA GLU A 182 -11.83 -14.47 12.45
C GLU A 182 -12.49 -13.12 12.16
N ILE A 183 -11.84 -12.02 12.56
CA ILE A 183 -12.31 -10.66 12.28
C ILE A 183 -11.92 -10.27 10.85
N ALA A 184 -10.67 -10.53 10.46
CA ALA A 184 -10.14 -10.13 9.15
C ALA A 184 -10.90 -10.79 7.99
N LEU A 185 -11.34 -12.04 8.16
CA LEU A 185 -12.07 -12.82 7.16
C LEU A 185 -13.57 -12.98 7.47
N ALA A 186 -14.10 -12.18 8.40
CA ALA A 186 -15.46 -12.33 8.92
C ALA A 186 -16.54 -12.39 7.81
N THR A 187 -16.39 -11.59 6.75
CA THR A 187 -17.34 -11.57 5.62
C THR A 187 -17.34 -12.88 4.84
N LEU A 188 -16.17 -13.49 4.62
CA LEU A 188 -16.06 -14.78 3.92
C LEU A 188 -16.59 -15.94 4.77
N VAL A 189 -16.44 -15.85 6.10
CA VAL A 189 -16.98 -16.83 7.05
C VAL A 189 -18.50 -16.70 7.15
N ALA A 190 -19.02 -15.48 7.30
CA ALA A 190 -20.46 -15.22 7.42
C ALA A 190 -21.25 -15.64 6.16
N ASP A 191 -20.62 -15.54 4.99
CA ASP A 191 -21.20 -15.96 3.71
C ASP A 191 -21.04 -17.48 3.44
N ASP A 192 -20.45 -18.25 4.35
CA ASP A 192 -20.12 -19.68 4.17
C ASP A 192 -19.26 -19.97 2.91
N LYS A 193 -18.37 -19.03 2.58
CA LYS A 193 -17.49 -19.11 1.40
C LYS A 193 -16.10 -19.65 1.75
N LEU A 194 -15.58 -19.34 2.93
CA LEU A 194 -14.26 -19.78 3.37
C LEU A 194 -14.29 -21.22 3.90
N VAL A 195 -13.51 -22.12 3.25
CA VAL A 195 -13.31 -23.49 3.76
C VAL A 195 -12.15 -23.54 4.73
N ILE A 196 -10.97 -23.08 4.28
CA ILE A 196 -9.73 -23.16 5.05
C ILE A 196 -8.78 -22.03 4.64
N ALA A 197 -8.04 -21.49 5.60
CA ALA A 197 -6.89 -20.63 5.39
C ALA A 197 -5.63 -21.26 6.00
N LYS A 198 -4.46 -20.97 5.42
CA LYS A 198 -3.15 -21.45 5.84
C LYS A 198 -2.12 -20.32 5.84
N ASP A 199 -1.28 -20.28 6.85
CA ASP A 199 -0.10 -19.41 6.89
C ASP A 199 1.14 -20.12 6.30
N ASN A 200 2.29 -19.42 6.28
CA ASN A 200 3.56 -19.99 5.81
C ASN A 200 4.08 -21.14 6.68
N MET A 201 3.70 -21.20 7.96
CA MET A 201 4.13 -22.23 8.91
C MET A 201 3.29 -23.50 8.83
N GLY A 202 2.20 -23.48 8.05
CA GLY A 202 1.25 -24.58 7.92
C GLY A 202 0.19 -24.59 9.01
N ASN A 203 0.08 -23.55 9.83
CA ASN A 203 -1.05 -23.38 10.72
C ASN A 203 -2.32 -23.16 9.89
N VAL A 204 -3.43 -23.66 10.42
CA VAL A 204 -4.71 -23.66 9.71
C VAL A 204 -5.75 -22.85 10.47
N PHE A 205 -6.61 -22.16 9.71
CA PHE A 205 -7.89 -21.67 10.17
C PHE A 205 -8.99 -22.38 9.38
N TYR A 206 -9.82 -23.16 10.07
CA TYR A 206 -10.90 -23.96 9.49
C TYR A 206 -12.19 -23.71 10.31
N PRO A 207 -13.02 -22.73 9.87
CA PRO A 207 -14.22 -22.31 10.62
C PRO A 207 -15.20 -23.44 10.91
N ALA A 208 -15.47 -24.31 9.92
CA ALA A 208 -16.47 -25.38 10.08
C ALA A 208 -16.13 -26.43 11.16
N PHE A 209 -14.88 -26.45 11.63
CA PHE A 209 -14.41 -27.33 12.71
C PHE A 209 -13.96 -26.56 13.95
N ASP A 210 -14.22 -25.26 14.03
CA ASP A 210 -13.78 -24.37 15.11
C ASP A 210 -12.26 -24.44 15.35
N ILE A 211 -11.47 -24.59 14.27
CA ILE A 211 -10.00 -24.65 14.35
C ILE A 211 -9.43 -23.29 13.98
N ASN A 212 -8.70 -22.68 14.92
CA ASN A 212 -7.92 -21.47 14.68
C ASN A 212 -6.51 -21.64 15.26
N MET A 213 -5.56 -22.09 14.43
CA MET A 213 -4.14 -22.21 14.78
C MET A 213 -3.30 -21.01 14.29
N ILE A 214 -3.88 -20.15 13.44
CA ILE A 214 -3.22 -18.94 12.93
C ILE A 214 -3.29 -17.83 13.99
N GLY A 215 -4.45 -17.65 14.63
CA GLY A 215 -4.70 -16.54 15.54
C GLY A 215 -4.77 -15.23 14.78
N ASN A 216 -3.67 -14.46 14.79
CA ASN A 216 -3.60 -13.18 14.10
C ASN A 216 -2.99 -13.31 12.71
N MET A 217 -3.58 -12.59 11.75
CA MET A 217 -2.91 -12.23 10.51
C MET A 217 -1.95 -11.08 10.75
N HIS A 218 -0.73 -11.16 10.19
CA HIS A 218 0.34 -10.19 10.37
C HIS A 218 0.76 -9.48 9.07
N PRO A 219 1.15 -8.19 9.14
CA PRO A 219 1.80 -7.47 8.04
C PRO A 219 3.03 -8.22 7.52
N GLY A 220 3.23 -8.21 6.20
CA GLY A 220 4.35 -8.90 5.55
C GLY A 220 4.08 -10.37 5.22
N GLN A 221 2.99 -10.96 5.75
CA GLN A 221 2.63 -12.36 5.51
C GLN A 221 1.49 -12.47 4.49
N GLY A 222 1.60 -13.44 3.59
CA GLY A 222 0.50 -13.89 2.76
C GLY A 222 -0.19 -15.13 3.34
N TYR A 223 -1.37 -15.45 2.82
CA TYR A 223 -2.18 -16.60 3.27
C TYR A 223 -2.71 -17.38 2.08
N GLN A 224 -2.68 -18.72 2.16
CA GLN A 224 -3.36 -19.56 1.19
C GLN A 224 -4.77 -19.85 1.68
N ILE A 225 -5.78 -19.45 0.93
CA ILE A 225 -7.18 -19.68 1.29
C ILE A 225 -7.86 -20.53 0.22
N TYR A 226 -8.84 -21.34 0.63
CA TYR A 226 -9.71 -22.07 -0.28
C TYR A 226 -11.15 -21.60 -0.11
N LEU A 227 -11.77 -21.21 -1.23
CA LEU A 227 -13.15 -20.75 -1.27
C LEU A 227 -14.06 -21.73 -2.03
N THR A 228 -15.28 -21.90 -1.54
CA THR A 228 -16.33 -22.69 -2.23
C THR A 228 -16.91 -21.96 -3.45
N SER A 229 -16.81 -20.63 -3.48
CA SER A 229 -17.25 -19.76 -4.58
C SER A 229 -16.47 -18.45 -4.57
N GLY A 230 -16.45 -17.73 -5.70
CA GLY A 230 -15.80 -16.42 -5.81
C GLY A 230 -16.39 -15.40 -4.84
N ALA A 231 -15.54 -14.52 -4.33
CA ALA A 231 -15.89 -13.54 -3.31
C ALA A 231 -15.11 -12.24 -3.48
N THR A 232 -15.58 -11.20 -2.80
CA THR A 232 -14.86 -9.94 -2.63
C THR A 232 -14.58 -9.76 -1.15
N LEU A 233 -13.36 -9.34 -0.82
CA LEU A 233 -12.92 -9.05 0.54
C LEU A 233 -12.50 -7.57 0.67
N PHE A 234 -12.93 -6.96 1.78
CA PHE A 234 -12.40 -5.71 2.31
C PHE A 234 -11.92 -6.00 3.73
N TYR A 235 -10.75 -5.48 4.11
CA TYR A 235 -10.30 -5.54 5.50
C TYR A 235 -10.86 -4.36 6.30
N PRO A 236 -11.00 -4.47 7.62
CA PRO A 236 -11.30 -3.31 8.46
C PRO A 236 -10.16 -2.28 8.45
N GLU A 237 -10.47 -1.04 8.85
CA GLU A 237 -9.50 0.06 8.97
C GLU A 237 -8.30 -0.28 9.89
N ASN A 238 -7.16 0.37 9.68
CA ASN A 238 -5.94 0.20 10.49
C ASN A 238 -6.09 0.70 11.92
#